data_AF-A0AAV4VD43-F1
#
_entry.id   AF-A0AAV4VD43-F1
#
_cell.length_a   1.000
_cell.length_b   1.000
_cell.length_c   1.000
_cell.angle_alpha   90.00
_cell.angle_beta   90.00
_cell.angle_gamma   90.00
#
_symmetry.space_group_name_H-M   'P 1'
#
loop_
_entity.id
_entity.type
_entity.pdbx_description
1 polymer ?
#
loop_
_entity_poly.entity_id
_entity_poly.type
_entity_poly.pdbx_seq_one_letter_code
_entity_poly.pdbx_strand_id
1 'polypeptide(L)'
;MIAHLGQQLEDYFMHMPKVKIIRAKRREGLIRARLMGASASTAPVLTYLDSHCECAQGWLEPLLQRIANNWTTVVCPVIDVIDDETFEYHFRESGEVNVGGFDWNLQFSWHAMPDREQKRRNHTWDPVWSPTMAGGLFSINKAFFERLGTYDSGFDIWGGENLELSFKTWMCGGSLEILPCSHVGHIFRKRSPYKWKSGVNVLRKNSVRLAEVWLDEYKKYYYDRIGNDLGEYGDVTSRKLLRQQLQCKSFDWYLKNVYPELYIPGEALGQGEIRNLGDGGDTCLDSAAKRDDFHKPIGLWPCHSQGGNQYWMFSKEGEIKRDEACLDYAGGDVILYPCHGSGGNQMWLYDPHLHAIQQASSKRCMELSADKQRIIMAQCNGSSRQKWLVQNYDETKLIYATS
;
A
#
# COMPACT_ATOMS: atom_id res chain seq x y z
N MET A 1 25.81 -6.46 21.67
CA MET A 1 26.22 -5.82 20.41
C MET A 1 26.96 -6.87 19.61
N ILE A 2 26.74 -6.99 18.29
CA ILE A 2 27.52 -7.93 17.48
C ILE A 2 28.96 -7.39 17.47
N ALA A 3 29.94 -8.19 17.91
CA ALA A 3 31.28 -7.71 18.25
C ALA A 3 31.96 -6.93 17.11
N HIS A 4 31.82 -7.42 15.87
CA HIS A 4 32.42 -6.80 14.69
C HIS A 4 31.80 -5.45 14.29
N LEU A 5 30.59 -5.13 14.78
CA LEU A 5 29.95 -3.82 14.55
C LEU A 5 30.31 -2.79 15.62
N GLY A 6 31.11 -3.14 16.63
CA GLY A 6 31.62 -2.23 17.66
C GLY A 6 32.93 -1.56 17.24
N GLN A 7 33.98 -1.74 18.06
CA GLN A 7 35.31 -1.15 17.84
C GLN A 7 35.90 -1.48 16.47
N GLN A 8 35.77 -2.73 16.02
CA GLN A 8 36.33 -3.16 14.73
C GLN A 8 35.80 -2.33 13.54
N LEU A 9 34.53 -1.95 13.56
CA LEU A 9 33.94 -1.10 12.53
C LEU A 9 34.49 0.33 12.58
N GLU A 10 34.70 0.85 13.80
CA GLU A 10 35.29 2.18 14.01
C GLU A 10 36.74 2.22 13.54
N ASP A 11 37.51 1.19 13.84
CA ASP A 11 38.90 1.05 13.39
C ASP A 11 38.98 0.99 11.86
N TYR A 12 38.08 0.22 11.21
CA TYR A 12 38.05 0.11 9.75
C TYR A 12 37.83 1.46 9.06
N PHE A 13 36.92 2.28 9.59
CA PHE A 13 36.60 3.60 9.00
C PHE A 13 37.47 4.75 9.51
N MET A 14 38.44 4.49 10.40
CA MET A 14 39.30 5.52 11.01
C MET A 14 40.02 6.39 9.99
N HIS A 15 40.40 5.83 8.83
CA HIS A 15 41.10 6.53 7.76
C HIS A 15 40.19 7.05 6.63
N MET A 16 38.86 6.95 6.79
CA MET A 16 37.88 7.45 5.83
C MET A 16 37.18 8.70 6.37
N PRO A 17 37.75 9.92 6.18
CA PRO A 17 37.30 11.14 6.88
C PRO A 17 35.87 11.58 6.53
N LYS A 18 35.30 11.06 5.43
CA LYS A 18 33.91 11.32 5.02
C LYS A 18 32.90 10.39 5.69
N VAL A 19 33.35 9.31 6.35
CA VAL A 19 32.49 8.34 7.03
C VAL A 19 32.49 8.65 8.53
N LYS A 20 31.29 8.72 9.11
CA LYS A 20 31.09 8.92 10.56
C LYS A 20 30.11 7.88 11.09
N ILE A 21 30.48 7.23 12.19
CA ILE A 21 29.62 6.26 12.88
C ILE A 21 28.97 6.95 14.08
N ILE A 22 27.63 6.91 14.14
CA ILE A 22 26.85 7.48 15.24
C ILE A 22 26.22 6.34 16.03
N ARG A 23 26.46 6.28 17.33
CA ARG A 23 25.98 5.21 18.21
C ARG A 23 24.77 5.65 19.02
N ALA A 24 23.66 4.95 18.87
CA ALA A 24 22.53 5.07 19.79
C ALA A 24 22.82 4.30 21.10
N LYS A 25 22.47 4.89 22.24
CA LYS A 25 22.67 4.28 23.58
C LYS A 25 21.77 3.05 23.82
N ARG A 26 20.66 2.95 23.07
CA ARG A 26 19.67 1.86 23.12
C ARG A 26 19.08 1.63 21.73
N ARG A 27 18.31 0.55 21.56
CA ARG A 27 17.63 0.25 20.29
C ARG A 27 16.48 1.24 20.06
N GLU A 28 16.75 2.28 19.29
CA GLU A 28 15.78 3.33 18.95
C GLU A 28 14.87 2.97 17.76
N GLY A 29 15.29 2.01 16.91
CA GLY A 29 14.58 1.63 15.69
C GLY A 29 14.91 2.51 14.49
N LEU A 30 14.39 2.16 13.31
CA LEU A 30 14.73 2.79 12.03
C LEU A 30 14.43 4.29 12.05
N ILE A 31 13.21 4.65 12.44
CA ILE A 31 12.68 6.01 12.33
C ILE A 31 13.54 7.00 13.14
N ARG A 32 13.77 6.69 14.42
CA ARG A 32 14.59 7.53 15.30
C ARG A 32 16.08 7.50 14.93
N ALA A 33 16.60 6.37 14.43
CA ALA A 33 17.97 6.31 13.92
C ALA A 33 18.16 7.23 12.70
N ARG A 34 17.17 7.31 11.79
CA ARG A 34 17.18 8.26 10.68
C ARG A 34 17.18 9.71 11.16
N LEU A 35 16.36 10.04 12.18
CA LEU A 35 16.36 11.38 12.78
C LEU A 35 17.71 11.73 13.43
N MET A 36 18.37 10.78 14.08
CA MET A 36 19.73 10.98 14.61
C MET A 36 20.73 11.29 13.49
N GLY A 37 20.65 10.57 12.37
CA GLY A 37 21.48 10.84 11.18
C GLY A 37 21.20 12.22 10.58
N ALA A 38 19.93 12.59 10.42
CA ALA A 38 19.51 13.90 9.92
C ALA A 38 20.03 15.06 10.79
N SER A 39 19.93 14.89 12.12
CA SER A 39 20.40 15.89 13.09
C SER A 39 21.92 16.07 13.05
N ALA A 40 22.67 15.00 12.79
CA ALA A 40 24.13 15.04 12.75
C ALA A 40 24.69 15.50 11.39
N SER A 41 23.90 15.37 10.31
CA SER A 41 24.30 15.82 8.97
C SER A 41 24.29 17.35 8.87
N THR A 42 25.33 17.91 8.26
CA THR A 42 25.42 19.35 7.94
C THR A 42 25.11 19.64 6.47
N ALA A 43 24.84 18.61 5.66
CA ALA A 43 24.59 18.76 4.23
C ALA A 43 23.18 19.31 3.95
N PRO A 44 22.99 20.06 2.85
CA PRO A 44 21.69 20.61 2.48
C PRO A 44 20.71 19.57 1.94
N VAL A 45 21.22 18.41 1.48
CA VAL A 45 20.41 17.28 1.01
C VAL A 45 20.76 16.05 1.85
N LEU A 46 19.73 15.34 2.27
CA LEU A 46 19.83 14.06 2.95
C LEU A 46 19.50 12.95 1.96
N THR A 47 20.38 11.96 1.81
CA THR A 47 20.14 10.75 1.02
C THR A 47 20.18 9.56 1.97
N TYR A 48 19.05 8.86 2.10
CA TYR A 48 18.93 7.66 2.92
C TYR A 48 19.13 6.42 2.05
N LEU A 49 19.88 5.45 2.58
CA LEU A 49 20.06 4.13 2.00
C LEU A 49 19.93 3.09 3.10
N ASP A 50 19.42 1.90 2.75
CA ASP A 50 19.51 0.74 3.62
C ASP A 50 20.94 0.20 3.64
N SER A 51 21.30 -0.49 4.74
CA SER A 51 22.64 -1.07 4.94
C SER A 51 23.01 -2.24 4.00
N HIS A 52 22.16 -2.57 3.04
CA HIS A 52 22.29 -3.70 2.11
C HIS A 52 21.83 -3.28 0.72
N CYS A 53 22.51 -2.25 0.21
CA CYS A 53 22.29 -1.64 -1.09
C CYS A 53 23.59 -1.55 -1.89
N GLU A 54 23.47 -1.61 -3.20
CA GLU A 54 24.56 -1.32 -4.15
C GLU A 54 24.10 -0.25 -5.14
N CYS A 55 24.87 0.83 -5.24
CA CYS A 55 24.48 1.97 -6.07
C CYS A 55 25.03 1.82 -7.50
N ALA A 56 24.18 1.99 -8.50
CA ALA A 56 24.62 1.96 -9.90
C ALA A 56 25.45 3.19 -10.27
N GLN A 57 26.14 3.13 -11.40
CA GLN A 57 26.87 4.28 -11.93
C GLN A 57 25.91 5.44 -12.24
N GLY A 58 26.26 6.66 -11.82
CA GLY A 58 25.47 7.86 -12.09
C GLY A 58 24.15 7.96 -11.30
N TRP A 59 23.97 7.16 -10.25
CA TRP A 59 22.71 7.12 -9.49
C TRP A 59 22.38 8.42 -8.76
N LEU A 60 23.36 9.21 -8.33
CA LEU A 60 23.12 10.30 -7.38
C LEU A 60 22.80 11.63 -8.08
N GLU A 61 23.44 11.89 -9.22
CA GLU A 61 23.35 13.14 -9.97
C GLU A 61 21.91 13.47 -10.40
N PRO A 62 21.10 12.54 -10.93
CA PRO A 62 19.70 12.81 -11.25
C PRO A 62 18.88 13.21 -10.03
N LEU A 63 19.11 12.54 -8.88
CA LEU A 63 18.40 12.81 -7.63
C LEU A 63 18.71 14.24 -7.14
N LEU A 64 20.00 14.58 -7.08
CA LEU A 64 20.42 15.89 -6.60
C LEU A 64 20.02 17.03 -7.55
N GLN A 65 20.12 16.82 -8.86
CA GLN A 65 19.70 17.80 -9.86
C GLN A 65 18.21 18.09 -9.74
N ARG A 66 17.37 17.07 -9.51
CA ARG A 66 15.94 17.26 -9.36
C ARG A 66 15.59 18.09 -8.13
N ILE A 67 16.25 17.83 -6.99
CA ILE A 67 16.09 18.63 -5.77
C ILE A 67 16.62 20.05 -5.96
N ALA A 68 17.71 20.24 -6.70
CA ALA A 68 18.26 21.56 -7.00
C ALA A 68 17.27 22.41 -7.82
N ASN A 69 16.55 21.79 -8.76
CA ASN A 69 15.51 22.45 -9.56
C ASN A 69 14.27 22.79 -8.73
N ASN A 70 13.88 21.89 -7.82
CA ASN A 70 12.77 22.13 -6.91
C ASN A 70 13.06 21.50 -5.53
N TRP A 71 13.36 22.36 -4.55
CA TRP A 71 13.79 21.93 -3.22
C TRP A 71 12.68 21.25 -2.39
N THR A 72 11.41 21.36 -2.81
CA THR A 72 10.28 20.68 -2.18
C THR A 72 9.95 19.33 -2.83
N THR A 73 10.79 18.85 -3.75
CA THR A 73 10.65 17.52 -4.35
C THR A 73 11.44 16.49 -3.55
N VAL A 74 10.76 15.39 -3.18
CA VAL A 74 11.37 14.18 -2.61
C VAL A 74 11.56 13.19 -3.74
N VAL A 75 12.77 12.67 -3.90
CA VAL A 75 13.12 11.80 -5.03
C VAL A 75 13.59 10.44 -4.56
N CYS A 76 13.15 9.39 -5.25
CA CYS A 76 13.56 8.02 -5.04
C CYS A 76 14.29 7.51 -6.28
N PRO A 77 15.33 6.68 -6.12
CA PRO A 77 15.84 5.88 -7.23
C PRO A 77 14.82 4.80 -7.62
N VAL A 78 14.98 4.23 -8.82
CA VAL A 78 14.50 2.89 -9.10
C VAL A 78 15.25 1.91 -8.19
N ILE A 79 14.48 1.10 -7.46
CA ILE A 79 15.03 0.10 -6.54
C ILE A 79 15.11 -1.23 -7.30
N ASP A 80 16.32 -1.59 -7.72
CA ASP A 80 16.60 -2.86 -8.36
C ASP A 80 16.68 -3.98 -7.33
N VAL A 81 16.51 -5.23 -7.77
CA VAL A 81 16.56 -6.39 -6.88
C VAL A 81 17.96 -6.96 -6.90
N ILE A 82 18.56 -7.14 -5.72
CA ILE A 82 19.72 -8.00 -5.53
C ILE A 82 19.21 -9.30 -4.90
N ASP A 83 19.45 -10.44 -5.56
CA ASP A 83 19.02 -11.74 -5.06
C ASP A 83 19.68 -12.07 -3.71
N ASP A 84 18.90 -12.54 -2.73
CA ASP A 84 19.37 -12.74 -1.35
C ASP A 84 20.21 -14.01 -1.16
N GLU A 85 20.26 -14.88 -2.17
CA GLU A 85 21.02 -16.14 -2.16
C GLU A 85 22.24 -16.06 -3.09
N THR A 86 22.08 -15.56 -4.32
CA THR A 86 23.13 -15.50 -5.34
C THR A 86 23.87 -14.16 -5.39
N PHE A 87 23.29 -13.10 -4.82
CA PHE A 87 23.75 -11.71 -4.95
C PHE A 87 23.76 -11.19 -6.40
N GLU A 88 23.03 -11.84 -7.31
CA GLU A 88 22.85 -11.35 -8.67
C GLU A 88 22.07 -10.02 -8.66
N TYR A 89 22.58 -9.03 -9.41
CA TYR A 89 21.93 -7.73 -9.57
C TYR A 89 20.95 -7.77 -10.75
N HIS A 90 19.66 -7.72 -10.47
CA HIS A 90 18.60 -7.67 -11.47
C HIS A 90 18.21 -6.23 -11.79
N PHE A 91 18.83 -5.68 -12.82
CA PHE A 91 18.57 -4.34 -13.33
C PHE A 91 17.19 -4.25 -14.01
N ARG A 92 16.41 -3.21 -13.70
CA ARG A 92 15.13 -2.93 -14.37
C ARG A 92 15.29 -1.90 -15.47
N GLU A 93 14.65 -2.13 -16.61
CA GLU A 93 14.64 -1.13 -17.69
C GLU A 93 13.76 0.08 -17.34
N SER A 94 14.11 1.25 -17.90
CA SER A 94 13.41 2.51 -17.62
C SER A 94 11.94 2.55 -18.07
N GLY A 95 11.53 1.64 -18.96
CA GLY A 95 10.14 1.46 -19.37
C GLY A 95 9.25 0.77 -18.33
N GLU A 96 9.83 0.10 -17.34
CA GLU A 96 9.12 -0.75 -16.36
C GLU A 96 9.18 -0.20 -14.93
N VAL A 97 9.07 1.12 -14.80
CA VAL A 97 9.07 1.78 -13.49
C VAL A 97 7.70 1.63 -12.82
N ASN A 98 7.68 0.91 -11.71
CA ASN A 98 6.51 0.83 -10.83
C ASN A 98 6.42 2.07 -9.95
N VAL A 99 5.19 2.43 -9.58
CA VAL A 99 4.91 3.46 -8.58
C VAL A 99 4.53 2.82 -7.24
N GLY A 100 4.77 3.56 -6.16
CA GLY A 100 4.33 3.18 -4.83
C GLY A 100 2.86 3.50 -4.62
N GLY A 101 2.10 2.55 -4.09
CA GLY A 101 0.74 2.73 -3.61
C GLY A 101 0.56 2.16 -2.21
N PHE A 102 -0.71 1.98 -1.82
CA PHE A 102 -1.09 1.37 -0.56
C PHE A 102 -2.54 0.89 -0.58
N ASP A 103 -2.87 -0.05 0.30
CA ASP A 103 -4.24 -0.52 0.53
C ASP A 103 -4.87 0.12 1.79
N TRP A 104 -6.15 -0.17 2.05
CA TRP A 104 -6.82 0.35 3.26
C TRP A 104 -6.37 -0.33 4.56
N ASN A 105 -5.44 -1.30 4.51
CA ASN A 105 -4.69 -1.78 5.68
C ASN A 105 -3.46 -0.91 5.98
N LEU A 106 -3.26 0.16 5.19
CA LEU A 106 -2.10 1.05 5.22
C LEU A 106 -0.79 0.29 5.03
N GLN A 107 -0.80 -0.70 4.14
CA GLN A 107 0.38 -1.43 3.71
C GLN A 107 0.86 -0.92 2.36
N PHE A 108 2.16 -0.75 2.23
CA PHE A 108 2.78 -0.35 0.97
C PHE A 108 2.74 -1.51 -0.04
N SER A 109 2.45 -1.18 -1.29
CA SER A 109 2.52 -2.09 -2.43
C SER A 109 3.10 -1.37 -3.65
N TRP A 110 3.73 -2.15 -4.54
CA TRP A 110 4.18 -1.68 -5.84
C TRP A 110 3.08 -1.91 -6.87
N HIS A 111 2.78 -0.89 -7.65
CA HIS A 111 1.82 -0.94 -8.76
C HIS A 111 2.49 -0.59 -10.08
N ALA A 112 1.93 -1.12 -11.16
CA ALA A 112 2.25 -0.62 -12.50
C ALA A 112 1.93 0.88 -12.58
N MET A 113 2.69 1.59 -13.41
CA MET A 113 2.46 3.01 -13.65
C MET A 113 1.09 3.23 -14.30
N PRO A 114 0.23 4.10 -13.73
CA PRO A 114 -1.09 4.33 -14.28
C PRO A 114 -1.01 5.05 -15.63
N ASP A 115 -1.96 4.80 -16.52
CA ASP A 115 -2.05 5.41 -17.86
C ASP A 115 -1.99 6.94 -17.82
N ARG A 116 -2.58 7.55 -16.78
CA ARG A 116 -2.55 9.00 -16.55
C ARG A 116 -1.12 9.51 -16.44
N GLU A 117 -0.28 8.81 -15.69
CA GLU A 117 1.12 9.17 -15.50
C GLU A 117 1.96 8.85 -16.74
N GLN A 118 1.68 7.74 -17.42
CA GLN A 118 2.33 7.43 -18.70
C GLN A 118 2.08 8.53 -19.73
N LYS A 119 0.84 9.02 -19.85
CA LYS A 119 0.46 10.10 -20.78
C LYS A 119 0.99 11.49 -20.40
N ARG A 120 1.26 11.72 -19.11
CA ARG A 120 1.85 12.99 -18.63
C ARG A 120 3.31 13.16 -19.08
N ARG A 121 4.00 12.04 -19.27
CA ARG A 121 5.43 11.99 -19.59
C ARG A 121 5.65 11.99 -21.10
N ASN A 122 6.74 12.61 -21.54
CA ASN A 122 7.13 12.63 -22.95
C ASN A 122 8.11 11.50 -23.27
N HIS A 123 8.93 11.11 -22.28
CA HIS A 123 9.98 10.10 -22.45
C HIS A 123 10.01 9.10 -21.29
N THR A 124 10.51 7.90 -21.56
CA THR A 124 10.65 6.81 -20.57
C THR A 124 11.67 7.10 -19.47
N TRP A 125 12.48 8.14 -19.59
CA TRP A 125 13.39 8.61 -18.54
C TRP A 125 12.89 9.82 -17.74
N ASP A 126 11.74 10.42 -18.11
CA ASP A 126 11.18 11.53 -17.35
C ASP A 126 10.82 11.11 -15.91
N PRO A 127 10.91 12.00 -14.90
CA PRO A 127 10.50 11.70 -13.53
C PRO A 127 9.07 11.15 -13.46
N VAL A 128 8.85 10.14 -12.62
CA VAL A 128 7.55 9.48 -12.42
C VAL A 128 6.95 9.95 -11.10
N TRP A 129 5.74 10.51 -11.14
CA TRP A 129 5.01 10.82 -9.92
C TRP A 129 4.52 9.55 -9.23
N SER A 130 4.86 9.43 -7.95
CA SER A 130 4.52 8.25 -7.16
C SER A 130 3.63 8.65 -5.98
N PRO A 131 2.44 8.03 -5.81
CA PRO A 131 1.58 8.31 -4.67
C PRO A 131 2.28 8.11 -3.33
N THR A 132 3.04 7.02 -3.20
CA THR A 132 3.82 6.69 -2.02
C THR A 132 5.25 6.29 -2.37
N MET A 133 6.09 6.06 -1.38
CA MET A 133 7.42 5.47 -1.56
C MET A 133 7.61 4.26 -0.64
N ALA A 134 8.50 3.35 -1.02
CA ALA A 134 8.95 2.28 -0.13
C ALA A 134 9.62 2.85 1.13
N GLY A 135 10.29 4.00 0.99
CA GLY A 135 10.86 4.76 2.10
C GLY A 135 12.23 4.29 2.57
N GLY A 136 12.77 3.17 2.07
CA GLY A 136 14.14 2.72 2.33
C GLY A 136 15.19 3.68 1.76
N LEU A 137 15.01 4.04 0.48
CA LEU A 137 15.96 4.79 -0.32
C LEU A 137 15.29 6.03 -0.90
N PHE A 138 15.78 7.21 -0.53
CA PHE A 138 15.30 8.49 -1.08
C PHE A 138 16.27 9.63 -0.77
N SER A 139 16.17 10.71 -1.54
CA SER A 139 16.84 11.99 -1.26
C SER A 139 15.82 13.10 -1.01
N ILE A 140 16.13 13.99 -0.05
CA ILE A 140 15.27 15.11 0.32
C ILE A 140 16.13 16.32 0.74
N ASN A 141 15.68 17.53 0.41
CA ASN A 141 16.27 18.75 0.97
C ASN A 141 16.08 18.77 2.49
N LYS A 142 17.16 19.00 3.26
CA LYS A 142 17.13 18.98 4.73
C LYS A 142 16.14 20.00 5.31
N ALA A 143 16.13 21.22 4.78
CA ALA A 143 15.22 22.27 5.24
C ALA A 143 13.75 21.93 4.91
N PHE A 144 13.50 21.25 3.78
CA PHE A 144 12.16 20.75 3.48
C PHE A 144 11.74 19.63 4.43
N PHE A 145 12.64 18.68 4.72
CA PHE A 145 12.38 17.62 5.70
C PHE A 145 12.05 18.19 7.08
N GLU A 146 12.77 19.22 7.53
CA GLU A 146 12.49 19.93 8.77
C GLU A 146 11.17 20.71 8.72
N ARG A 147 10.86 21.38 7.60
CA ARG A 147 9.57 22.06 7.37
C ARG A 147 8.39 21.10 7.49
N LEU A 148 8.51 19.88 6.98
CA LEU A 148 7.49 18.82 7.11
C LEU A 148 7.41 18.22 8.53
N GLY A 149 8.18 18.74 9.49
CA GLY A 149 8.26 18.25 10.87
C GLY A 149 9.01 16.93 11.00
N THR A 150 9.87 16.60 10.03
CA THR A 150 10.61 15.34 9.91
C THR A 150 9.68 14.12 9.97
N TYR A 151 10.14 12.96 10.47
CA TYR A 151 9.24 11.87 10.83
C TYR A 151 8.48 12.15 12.13
N ASP A 152 7.31 11.51 12.30
CA ASP A 152 6.65 11.51 13.60
C ASP A 152 7.50 10.75 14.64
N SER A 153 8.10 11.50 15.58
CA SER A 153 8.87 10.97 16.71
C SER A 153 8.07 10.04 17.63
N GLY A 154 6.73 10.11 17.58
CA GLY A 154 5.82 9.21 18.27
C GLY A 154 5.69 7.82 17.62
N PHE A 155 6.20 7.64 16.40
CA PHE A 155 6.27 6.32 15.78
C PHE A 155 7.34 5.48 16.47
N ASP A 156 7.03 4.20 16.65
CA ASP A 156 7.93 3.24 17.25
C ASP A 156 8.54 2.33 16.18
N ILE A 157 9.85 2.08 16.31
CA ILE A 157 10.64 1.12 15.54
C ILE A 157 10.60 1.26 14.02
N TRP A 158 9.51 0.84 13.37
CA TRP A 158 9.36 0.70 11.93
C TRP A 158 7.88 0.58 11.55
N GLY A 159 7.53 1.06 10.36
CA GLY A 159 6.25 0.88 9.69
C GLY A 159 5.39 2.14 9.72
N GLY A 160 4.80 2.44 8.56
CA GLY A 160 3.93 3.61 8.34
C GLY A 160 4.69 4.91 8.05
N GLU A 161 5.98 5.03 8.38
CA GLU A 161 6.75 6.26 8.20
C GLU A 161 6.92 6.65 6.73
N ASN A 162 6.96 5.65 5.85
CA ASN A 162 7.07 5.84 4.42
C ASN A 162 5.78 6.48 3.87
N LEU A 163 4.61 5.94 4.22
CA LEU A 163 3.31 6.50 3.87
C LEU A 163 3.11 7.89 4.48
N GLU A 164 3.50 8.07 5.74
CA GLU A 164 3.35 9.35 6.45
C GLU A 164 4.13 10.47 5.75
N LEU A 165 5.38 10.21 5.39
CA LEU A 165 6.20 11.19 4.68
C LEU A 165 5.72 11.42 3.25
N SER A 166 5.16 10.40 2.58
CA SER A 166 4.50 10.56 1.28
C SER A 166 3.30 11.50 1.35
N PHE A 167 2.41 11.31 2.34
CA PHE A 167 1.23 12.16 2.54
C PHE A 167 1.63 13.60 2.88
N LYS A 168 2.57 13.78 3.81
CA LYS A 168 3.17 15.09 4.10
C LYS A 168 3.68 15.79 2.85
N THR A 169 4.47 15.08 2.05
CA THR A 169 5.11 15.64 0.87
C THR A 169 4.07 16.16 -0.11
N TRP A 170 3.11 15.32 -0.52
CA TRP A 170 2.08 15.70 -1.48
C TRP A 170 1.11 16.74 -0.92
N MET A 171 0.59 16.53 0.29
CA MET A 171 -0.46 17.37 0.84
C MET A 171 0.07 18.72 1.31
N CYS A 172 1.36 18.85 1.64
CA CYS A 172 1.95 20.09 2.15
C CYS A 172 2.82 20.84 1.14
N GLY A 173 2.58 20.64 -0.17
CA GLY A 173 3.13 21.49 -1.23
C GLY A 173 4.44 21.00 -1.86
N GLY A 174 4.79 19.73 -1.70
CA GLY A 174 5.89 19.07 -2.41
C GLY A 174 5.42 18.09 -3.49
N SER A 175 6.38 17.41 -4.11
CA SER A 175 6.13 16.28 -5.00
C SER A 175 6.99 15.07 -4.61
N LEU A 176 6.49 13.86 -4.83
CA LEU A 176 7.22 12.62 -4.61
C LEU A 176 7.43 11.90 -5.93
N GLU A 177 8.69 11.67 -6.28
CA GLU A 177 9.06 11.26 -7.63
C GLU A 177 10.04 10.10 -7.63
N ILE A 178 9.89 9.16 -8.55
CA ILE A 178 10.87 8.12 -8.86
C ILE A 178 11.62 8.58 -10.11
N LEU A 179 12.95 8.55 -10.08
CA LEU A 179 13.78 8.97 -11.22
C LEU A 179 14.30 7.75 -11.98
N PRO A 180 13.81 7.48 -13.21
CA PRO A 180 14.21 6.29 -13.98
C PRO A 180 15.69 6.24 -14.34
N CYS A 181 16.44 7.34 -14.27
CA CYS A 181 17.88 7.36 -14.51
C CYS A 181 18.72 7.00 -13.27
N SER A 182 18.10 6.92 -12.09
CA SER A 182 18.79 6.67 -10.83
C SER A 182 18.47 5.26 -10.36
N HIS A 183 19.48 4.40 -10.26
CA HIS A 183 19.32 2.99 -9.90
C HIS A 183 20.12 2.64 -8.65
N VAL A 184 19.46 1.95 -7.72
CA VAL A 184 20.10 1.38 -6.54
C VAL A 184 19.53 -0.01 -6.28
N GLY A 185 20.39 -1.02 -6.29
CA GLY A 185 20.04 -2.37 -5.92
C GLY A 185 19.80 -2.50 -4.43
N HIS A 186 18.81 -3.31 -4.04
CA HIS A 186 18.45 -3.62 -2.67
C HIS A 186 18.25 -5.12 -2.48
N ILE A 187 18.77 -5.66 -1.39
CA ILE A 187 18.55 -7.07 -1.03
C ILE A 187 17.17 -7.21 -0.36
N PHE A 188 16.19 -7.73 -1.10
CA PHE A 188 14.86 -8.02 -0.59
C PHE A 188 14.84 -9.34 0.18
N ARG A 189 14.51 -9.27 1.47
CA ARG A 189 14.48 -10.46 2.33
C ARG A 189 13.10 -11.08 2.38
N LYS A 190 13.04 -12.42 2.37
CA LYS A 190 11.78 -13.18 2.54
C LYS A 190 11.12 -12.94 3.91
N ARG A 191 11.90 -12.64 4.95
CA ARG A 191 11.41 -12.40 6.33
C ARG A 191 12.21 -11.31 7.04
N SER A 192 11.53 -10.56 7.91
CA SER A 192 12.18 -9.59 8.78
C SER A 192 13.09 -10.30 9.80
N PRO A 193 14.38 -9.94 9.90
CA PRO A 193 15.32 -10.57 10.83
C PRO A 193 15.21 -10.01 12.26
N TYR A 194 14.36 -9.01 12.49
CA TYR A 194 14.32 -8.25 13.74
C TYR A 194 13.46 -8.94 14.81
N LYS A 195 13.97 -9.01 16.03
CA LYS A 195 13.16 -9.39 17.20
C LYS A 195 12.22 -8.25 17.55
N TRP A 196 10.93 -8.49 17.42
CA TRP A 196 9.87 -7.58 17.86
C TRP A 196 9.71 -7.66 19.38
N LYS A 197 9.37 -6.54 20.03
CA LYS A 197 8.96 -6.58 21.44
C LYS A 197 7.65 -7.34 21.53
N SER A 198 7.55 -8.33 22.42
CA SER A 198 6.32 -9.07 22.66
C SER A 198 5.24 -8.14 23.24
N GLY A 199 3.98 -8.33 22.81
CA GLY A 199 2.81 -7.68 23.39
C GLY A 199 2.45 -6.28 22.87
N VAL A 200 3.22 -5.70 21.94
CA VAL A 200 2.90 -4.39 21.34
C VAL A 200 2.77 -4.53 19.83
N ASN A 201 1.57 -4.24 19.30
CA ASN A 201 1.37 -4.11 17.86
C ASN A 201 1.87 -2.73 17.40
N VAL A 202 3.19 -2.64 17.22
CA VAL A 202 3.89 -1.41 16.80
C VAL A 202 3.35 -0.86 15.49
N LEU A 203 3.08 -1.75 14.52
CA LEU A 203 2.52 -1.37 13.23
C LEU A 203 1.15 -0.71 13.37
N ARG A 204 0.24 -1.33 14.13
CA ARG A 204 -1.08 -0.75 14.40
C ARG A 204 -0.97 0.63 15.05
N LYS A 205 -0.12 0.77 16.07
CA LYS A 205 0.10 2.07 16.72
C LYS A 205 0.52 3.15 15.71
N ASN A 206 1.53 2.89 14.89
CA ASN A 206 2.02 3.88 13.93
C ASN A 206 0.95 4.20 12.86
N SER A 207 0.26 3.18 12.35
CA SER A 207 -0.81 3.33 11.37
C SER A 207 -2.02 4.11 11.91
N VAL A 208 -2.42 3.91 13.18
CA VAL A 208 -3.48 4.71 13.82
C VAL A 208 -3.04 6.17 13.97
N ARG A 209 -1.79 6.45 14.37
CA ARG A 209 -1.27 7.83 14.45
C ARG A 209 -1.29 8.51 13.09
N LEU A 210 -0.83 7.81 12.04
CA LEU A 210 -0.90 8.28 10.66
C LEU A 210 -2.35 8.58 10.26
N ALA A 211 -3.26 7.64 10.52
CA ALA A 211 -4.67 7.74 10.17
C ALA A 211 -5.34 8.96 10.81
N GLU A 212 -5.08 9.16 12.10
CA GLU A 212 -5.61 10.28 12.89
C GLU A 212 -5.15 11.65 12.37
N VAL A 213 -3.96 11.74 11.79
CA VAL A 213 -3.39 13.01 11.35
C VAL A 213 -3.68 13.29 9.88
N TRP A 214 -3.69 12.27 9.02
CA TRP A 214 -3.58 12.45 7.57
C TRP A 214 -4.76 11.94 6.74
N LEU A 215 -5.61 11.05 7.26
CA LEU A 215 -6.66 10.41 6.45
C LEU A 215 -8.04 11.08 6.54
N ASP A 216 -8.19 12.14 7.33
CA ASP A 216 -9.47 12.85 7.51
C ASP A 216 -10.65 11.87 7.77
N GLU A 217 -11.76 12.00 7.07
CA GLU A 217 -12.92 11.09 7.15
C GLU A 217 -12.68 9.68 6.61
N TYR A 218 -11.60 9.47 5.83
CA TYR A 218 -11.25 8.18 5.24
C TYR A 218 -10.59 7.23 6.25
N LYS A 219 -10.18 7.73 7.43
CA LYS A 219 -9.61 6.91 8.51
C LYS A 219 -10.53 5.77 8.95
N LYS A 220 -11.85 5.94 8.79
CA LYS A 220 -12.87 4.90 9.06
C LYS A 220 -12.58 3.60 8.31
N TYR A 221 -12.07 3.66 7.08
CA TYR A 221 -11.78 2.45 6.30
C TYR A 221 -10.64 1.64 6.89
N TYR A 222 -9.62 2.30 7.43
CA TYR A 222 -8.57 1.62 8.19
C TYR A 222 -9.11 1.07 9.52
N TYR A 223 -9.97 1.83 10.22
CA TYR A 223 -10.55 1.40 11.49
C TYR A 223 -11.39 0.14 11.35
N ASP A 224 -12.18 0.02 10.29
CA ASP A 224 -12.97 -1.18 10.00
C ASP A 224 -12.07 -2.42 9.84
N ARG A 225 -10.87 -2.27 9.25
CA ARG A 225 -9.91 -3.38 9.08
C ARG A 225 -9.30 -3.87 10.39
N ILE A 226 -9.23 -3.00 11.40
CA ILE A 226 -8.72 -3.36 12.74
C ILE A 226 -9.84 -3.60 13.75
N GLY A 227 -11.09 -3.76 13.29
CA GLY A 227 -12.25 -3.99 14.16
C GLY A 227 -12.57 -2.81 15.08
N ASN A 228 -12.22 -1.59 14.66
CA ASN A 228 -12.35 -0.35 15.43
C ASN A 228 -11.57 -0.32 16.76
N ASP A 229 -10.66 -1.28 17.01
CA ASP A 229 -9.75 -1.26 18.15
C ASP A 229 -8.50 -0.41 17.83
N LEU A 230 -8.58 0.88 18.15
CA LEU A 230 -7.49 1.83 17.95
C LEU A 230 -6.28 1.56 18.88
N GLY A 231 -6.51 0.94 20.04
CA GLY A 231 -5.54 0.81 21.12
C GLY A 231 -4.91 2.15 21.58
N GLU A 232 -3.83 2.06 22.34
CA GLU A 232 -3.06 3.22 22.81
C GLU A 232 -2.06 3.70 21.75
N TYR A 233 -2.39 4.78 21.06
CA TYR A 233 -1.53 5.36 20.01
C TYR A 233 -0.82 6.66 20.42
N GLY A 234 -1.16 7.21 21.59
CA GLY A 234 -0.55 8.42 22.18
C GLY A 234 -0.98 9.73 21.51
N ASP A 235 -0.49 10.86 22.03
CA ASP A 235 -0.88 12.19 21.55
C ASP A 235 -0.36 12.48 20.12
N VAL A 236 -1.22 13.07 19.30
CA VAL A 236 -0.97 13.50 17.92
C VAL A 236 -1.24 14.99 17.71
N THR A 237 -1.54 15.75 18.78
CA THR A 237 -1.93 17.17 18.71
C THR A 237 -0.90 18.02 17.98
N SER A 238 0.39 17.86 18.30
CA SER A 238 1.47 18.61 17.63
C SER A 238 1.55 18.32 16.12
N ARG A 239 1.23 17.10 15.70
CA ARG A 239 1.22 16.71 14.28
C ARG A 239 0.01 17.29 13.54
N LYS A 240 -1.17 17.32 14.18
CA LYS A 240 -2.36 18.00 13.67
C LYS A 240 -2.14 19.52 13.54
N LEU A 241 -1.53 20.15 14.54
CA LEU A 241 -1.18 21.58 14.51
C LEU A 241 -0.20 21.91 13.39
N LEU A 242 0.84 21.09 13.21
CA LEU A 242 1.78 21.26 12.11
C LEU A 242 1.08 21.21 10.75
N ARG A 243 0.19 20.23 10.54
CA ARG A 243 -0.59 20.10 9.31
C ARG A 243 -1.42 21.35 9.02
N GLN A 244 -2.04 21.93 10.05
CA GLN A 244 -2.79 23.19 9.95
C GLN A 244 -1.88 24.38 9.63
N GLN A 245 -0.74 24.52 10.33
CA GLN A 245 0.22 25.62 10.13
C GLN A 245 0.81 25.63 8.71
N LEU A 246 1.08 24.45 8.15
CA LEU A 246 1.56 24.29 6.78
C LEU A 246 0.47 24.43 5.72
N GLN A 247 -0.80 24.60 6.14
CA GLN A 247 -1.97 24.69 5.27
C GLN A 247 -2.05 23.52 4.28
N CYS A 248 -1.77 22.31 4.78
CA CYS A 248 -1.78 21.12 3.94
C CYS A 248 -3.19 20.84 3.41
N LYS A 249 -3.25 20.28 2.20
CA LYS A 249 -4.50 19.84 1.56
C LYS A 249 -5.18 18.71 2.34
N SER A 250 -6.44 18.46 2.01
CA SER A 250 -7.22 17.34 2.56
C SER A 250 -6.78 16.02 1.94
N PHE A 251 -7.14 14.91 2.60
CA PHE A 251 -6.92 13.59 2.05
C PHE A 251 -7.81 13.32 0.82
N ASP A 252 -9.02 13.87 0.78
CA ASP A 252 -9.86 13.88 -0.43
C ASP A 252 -9.13 14.50 -1.63
N TRP A 253 -8.43 15.63 -1.43
CA TRP A 253 -7.60 16.22 -2.47
C TRP A 253 -6.47 15.28 -2.90
N TYR A 254 -5.82 14.60 -1.94
CA TYR A 254 -4.76 13.64 -2.24
C TYR A 254 -5.30 12.49 -3.10
N LEU A 255 -6.43 11.88 -2.75
CA LEU A 255 -7.05 10.82 -3.53
C LEU A 255 -7.42 11.31 -4.94
N LYS A 256 -8.04 12.49 -5.08
CA LYS A 256 -8.46 12.98 -6.40
C LYS A 256 -7.32 13.41 -7.32
N ASN A 257 -6.21 13.92 -6.77
CA ASN A 257 -5.15 14.58 -7.56
C ASN A 257 -3.88 13.75 -7.65
N VAL A 258 -3.56 13.00 -6.60
CA VAL A 258 -2.32 12.24 -6.48
C VAL A 258 -2.56 10.76 -6.77
N TYR A 259 -3.59 10.17 -6.15
CA TYR A 259 -3.86 8.73 -6.28
C TYR A 259 -5.32 8.38 -6.61
N PRO A 260 -5.85 8.86 -7.75
CA PRO A 260 -7.24 8.60 -8.14
C PRO A 260 -7.50 7.13 -8.50
N GLU A 261 -6.44 6.36 -8.71
CA GLU A 261 -6.52 4.93 -9.01
C GLU A 261 -6.77 4.07 -7.75
N LEU A 262 -6.66 4.64 -6.53
CA LEU A 262 -6.99 3.92 -5.30
C LEU A 262 -8.51 3.77 -5.17
N TYR A 263 -8.97 2.52 -5.19
CA TYR A 263 -10.39 2.21 -4.98
C TYR A 263 -10.85 2.56 -3.56
N ILE A 264 -11.88 3.39 -3.43
CA ILE A 264 -12.42 3.84 -2.14
C ILE A 264 -13.64 2.97 -1.75
N PRO A 265 -13.64 2.27 -0.60
CA PRO A 265 -14.72 1.34 -0.23
C PRO A 265 -16.12 1.96 -0.24
N GLY A 266 -16.27 3.24 0.14
CA GLY A 266 -17.56 3.91 0.15
C GLY A 266 -18.23 4.07 -1.21
N GLU A 267 -17.46 3.96 -2.30
CA GLU A 267 -17.95 4.03 -3.67
C GLU A 267 -18.54 2.70 -4.16
N ALA A 268 -18.35 1.62 -3.40
CA ALA A 268 -18.91 0.31 -3.69
C ALA A 268 -20.44 0.34 -3.74
N LEU A 269 -21.00 -0.40 -4.70
CA LEU A 269 -22.43 -0.69 -4.78
C LEU A 269 -22.88 -1.53 -3.61
N GLY A 270 -22.05 -2.47 -3.14
CA GLY A 270 -22.29 -3.23 -1.91
C GLY A 270 -21.00 -3.52 -1.18
N GLN A 271 -21.06 -3.62 0.14
CA GLN A 271 -19.89 -3.87 0.98
C GLN A 271 -20.21 -4.67 2.24
N GLY A 272 -19.34 -5.63 2.56
CA GLY A 272 -19.50 -6.53 3.70
C GLY A 272 -19.50 -7.99 3.27
N GLU A 273 -20.29 -8.81 3.95
CA GLU A 273 -20.41 -10.24 3.62
C GLU A 273 -21.10 -10.46 2.26
N ILE A 274 -20.63 -11.46 1.53
CA ILE A 274 -21.36 -12.07 0.42
C ILE A 274 -21.80 -13.45 0.87
N ARG A 275 -23.07 -13.55 1.27
CA ARG A 275 -23.67 -14.70 1.95
C ARG A 275 -24.52 -15.52 1.00
N ASN A 276 -24.28 -16.83 0.93
CA ASN A 276 -25.20 -17.73 0.25
C ASN A 276 -26.46 -17.92 1.10
N LEU A 277 -27.65 -17.83 0.48
CA LEU A 277 -28.94 -18.01 1.13
C LEU A 277 -29.45 -19.47 1.05
N GLY A 278 -28.74 -20.34 0.34
CA GLY A 278 -29.01 -21.77 0.28
C GLY A 278 -28.63 -22.49 1.57
N ASP A 279 -29.22 -23.67 1.77
CA ASP A 279 -28.83 -24.65 2.80
C ASP A 279 -28.65 -24.08 4.23
N GLY A 280 -29.47 -23.11 4.62
CA GLY A 280 -29.48 -22.51 5.96
C GLY A 280 -28.92 -21.09 6.06
N GLY A 281 -28.37 -20.53 4.97
CA GLY A 281 -27.95 -19.13 4.96
C GLY A 281 -26.70 -18.84 5.81
N ASP A 282 -25.90 -19.86 6.08
CA ASP A 282 -24.80 -19.85 7.05
C ASP A 282 -23.41 -19.76 6.41
N THR A 283 -23.32 -19.76 5.09
CA THR A 283 -22.05 -19.85 4.35
C THR A 283 -21.74 -18.55 3.60
N CYS A 284 -20.53 -18.02 3.79
CA CYS A 284 -20.06 -16.77 3.20
C CYS A 284 -18.79 -16.99 2.37
N LEU A 285 -18.55 -16.12 1.39
CA LEU A 285 -17.24 -16.02 0.73
C LEU A 285 -16.18 -15.58 1.75
N ASP A 286 -15.08 -16.32 1.84
CA ASP A 286 -14.02 -16.11 2.83
C ASP A 286 -12.64 -16.40 2.25
N SER A 287 -11.83 -15.36 2.06
CA SER A 287 -10.43 -15.52 1.64
C SER A 287 -9.52 -14.42 2.17
N ALA A 288 -8.29 -14.79 2.54
CA ALA A 288 -7.28 -13.87 3.07
C ALA A 288 -6.75 -12.85 2.04
N ALA A 289 -6.98 -13.07 0.74
CA ALA A 289 -6.69 -12.12 -0.35
C ALA A 289 -5.27 -11.55 -0.38
N LYS A 290 -4.29 -12.32 0.13
CA LYS A 290 -2.88 -11.96 0.03
C LYS A 290 -2.35 -12.35 -1.35
N ARG A 291 -1.17 -11.85 -1.71
CA ARG A 291 -0.50 -12.24 -2.96
C ARG A 291 -0.33 -13.75 -3.10
N ASP A 292 0.00 -14.44 -2.00
CA ASP A 292 0.12 -15.90 -1.98
C ASP A 292 -1.21 -16.62 -2.22
N ASP A 293 -2.34 -15.92 -2.10
CA ASP A 293 -3.68 -16.45 -2.36
C ASP A 293 -4.17 -16.19 -3.78
N PHE A 294 -3.41 -15.43 -4.59
CA PHE A 294 -3.71 -15.28 -6.01
C PHE A 294 -3.60 -16.63 -6.72
N HIS A 295 -4.45 -16.80 -7.74
CA HIS A 295 -4.67 -18.02 -8.50
C HIS A 295 -5.26 -19.19 -7.70
N LYS A 296 -5.58 -19.02 -6.41
CA LYS A 296 -6.28 -20.03 -5.63
C LYS A 296 -7.81 -19.85 -5.74
N PRO A 297 -8.59 -20.94 -5.68
CA PRO A 297 -10.04 -20.87 -5.58
C PRO A 297 -10.49 -20.02 -4.39
N ILE A 298 -11.60 -19.29 -4.57
CA ILE A 298 -12.24 -18.56 -3.49
C ILE A 298 -12.71 -19.53 -2.38
N GLY A 299 -12.40 -19.20 -1.13
CA GLY A 299 -12.79 -19.99 0.02
C GLY A 299 -14.23 -19.72 0.46
N LEU A 300 -14.74 -20.66 1.25
CA LEU A 300 -16.04 -20.58 1.91
C LEU A 300 -15.85 -20.84 3.40
N TRP A 301 -16.60 -20.13 4.22
CA TRP A 301 -16.58 -20.32 5.66
C TRP A 301 -17.93 -19.94 6.28
N PRO A 302 -18.25 -20.46 7.49
CA PRO A 302 -19.39 -19.96 8.25
C PRO A 302 -19.36 -18.45 8.40
N CYS A 303 -20.48 -17.79 8.11
CA CYS A 303 -20.60 -16.34 8.22
C CYS A 303 -20.40 -15.92 9.69
N HIS A 304 -19.48 -14.98 9.94
CA HIS A 304 -19.10 -14.62 11.31
C HIS A 304 -19.28 -13.13 11.64
N SER A 305 -19.55 -12.27 10.65
CA SER A 305 -19.85 -10.83 10.83
C SER A 305 -18.76 -10.04 11.53
N GLN A 306 -17.51 -10.45 11.31
CA GLN A 306 -16.30 -9.79 11.83
C GLN A 306 -15.52 -9.08 10.72
N GLY A 307 -16.07 -8.99 9.51
CA GLY A 307 -15.36 -8.48 8.34
C GLY A 307 -14.16 -9.37 8.01
N GLY A 308 -12.95 -8.80 8.05
CA GLY A 308 -11.72 -9.55 7.79
C GLY A 308 -11.74 -10.20 6.41
N ASN A 309 -11.57 -11.53 6.37
CA ASN A 309 -11.58 -12.32 5.14
C ASN A 309 -12.95 -12.42 4.46
N GLN A 310 -14.04 -12.07 5.15
CA GLN A 310 -15.40 -12.06 4.61
C GLN A 310 -15.86 -10.67 4.17
N TYR A 311 -14.99 -9.65 4.23
CA TYR A 311 -15.33 -8.31 3.77
C TYR A 311 -15.03 -8.16 2.27
N TRP A 312 -16.08 -8.09 1.46
CA TRP A 312 -16.00 -7.90 0.01
C TRP A 312 -16.63 -6.57 -0.39
N MET A 313 -16.22 -6.04 -1.53
CA MET A 313 -16.75 -4.84 -2.14
C MET A 313 -17.20 -5.16 -3.57
N PHE A 314 -18.42 -4.77 -3.90
CA PHE A 314 -18.95 -4.85 -5.26
C PHE A 314 -18.79 -3.48 -5.93
N SER A 315 -17.91 -3.36 -6.92
CA SER A 315 -17.61 -2.09 -7.57
C SER A 315 -18.68 -1.66 -8.57
N LYS A 316 -18.64 -0.39 -8.99
CA LYS A 316 -19.55 0.14 -10.02
C LYS A 316 -19.25 -0.45 -11.39
N GLU A 317 -18.00 -0.86 -11.60
CA GLU A 317 -17.47 -1.49 -12.81
C GLU A 317 -17.82 -3.00 -12.87
N GLY A 318 -18.45 -3.53 -11.83
CA GLY A 318 -18.87 -4.93 -11.74
C GLY A 318 -17.78 -5.87 -11.23
N GLU A 319 -16.77 -5.38 -10.52
CA GLU A 319 -15.77 -6.24 -9.87
C GLU A 319 -16.26 -6.64 -8.46
N ILE A 320 -16.08 -7.91 -8.08
CA ILE A 320 -16.17 -8.33 -6.67
C ILE A 320 -14.74 -8.39 -6.14
N LYS A 321 -14.39 -7.48 -5.24
CA LYS A 321 -13.00 -7.25 -4.84
C LYS A 321 -12.80 -7.13 -3.34
N ARG A 322 -11.58 -7.43 -2.91
CA ARG A 322 -11.05 -7.19 -1.58
C ARG A 322 -9.64 -6.63 -1.73
N ASP A 323 -9.51 -5.34 -1.47
CA ASP A 323 -8.29 -4.57 -1.70
C ASP A 323 -7.80 -4.70 -3.16
N GLU A 324 -6.63 -5.31 -3.42
CA GLU A 324 -6.08 -5.53 -4.76
C GLU A 324 -6.53 -6.85 -5.42
N ALA A 325 -7.27 -7.69 -4.71
CA ALA A 325 -7.73 -9.00 -5.20
C ALA A 325 -9.16 -8.91 -5.75
N CYS A 326 -9.37 -9.42 -6.95
CA CYS A 326 -10.68 -9.52 -7.60
C CYS A 326 -11.05 -10.98 -7.84
N LEU A 327 -12.35 -11.29 -7.78
CA LEU A 327 -12.87 -12.58 -8.23
C LEU A 327 -12.76 -12.66 -9.75
N ASP A 328 -12.17 -13.74 -10.23
CA ASP A 328 -11.89 -13.99 -11.64
C ASP A 328 -12.42 -15.37 -12.03
N TYR A 329 -13.08 -15.45 -13.19
CA TYR A 329 -13.56 -16.71 -13.75
C TYR A 329 -13.28 -16.82 -15.24
N ALA A 330 -12.39 -17.76 -15.58
CA ALA A 330 -11.99 -18.11 -16.93
C ALA A 330 -12.39 -19.55 -17.33
N GLY A 331 -13.53 -20.04 -16.84
CA GLY A 331 -14.08 -21.36 -17.20
C GLY A 331 -13.75 -22.52 -16.25
N GLY A 332 -12.94 -22.29 -15.23
CA GLY A 332 -12.57 -23.27 -14.19
C GLY A 332 -13.23 -22.97 -12.84
N ASP A 333 -12.42 -22.90 -11.78
CA ASP A 333 -12.88 -22.39 -10.49
C ASP A 333 -12.95 -20.86 -10.50
N VAL A 334 -13.75 -20.28 -9.61
CA VAL A 334 -13.68 -18.85 -9.30
C VAL A 334 -12.47 -18.64 -8.41
N ILE A 335 -11.48 -17.89 -8.89
CA ILE A 335 -10.20 -17.67 -8.20
C ILE A 335 -10.05 -16.22 -7.77
N LEU A 336 -9.08 -15.96 -6.89
CA LEU A 336 -8.57 -14.61 -6.67
C LEU A 336 -7.48 -14.27 -7.67
N TYR A 337 -7.56 -13.09 -8.28
CA TYR A 337 -6.57 -12.59 -9.22
C TYR A 337 -6.33 -11.10 -8.98
N PRO A 338 -5.17 -10.53 -9.34
CA PRO A 338 -4.99 -9.07 -9.34
C PRO A 338 -6.13 -8.35 -10.08
N CYS A 339 -6.74 -7.36 -9.44
CA CYS A 339 -7.74 -6.53 -10.09
C CYS A 339 -7.12 -5.81 -11.30
N HIS A 340 -7.70 -5.99 -12.48
CA HIS A 340 -7.16 -5.42 -13.71
C HIS A 340 -8.08 -4.41 -14.40
N GLY A 341 -9.34 -4.26 -13.99
CA GLY A 341 -10.26 -3.25 -14.55
C GLY A 341 -10.70 -3.48 -16.00
N SER A 342 -10.12 -4.44 -16.72
CA SER A 342 -10.47 -4.79 -18.11
C SER A 342 -11.85 -5.45 -18.29
N GLY A 343 -12.62 -5.64 -17.22
CA GLY A 343 -13.90 -6.34 -17.27
C GLY A 343 -13.75 -7.83 -17.62
N GLY A 344 -14.61 -8.34 -18.50
CA GLY A 344 -14.52 -9.72 -19.01
C GLY A 344 -14.66 -10.79 -17.90
N ASN A 345 -13.59 -11.56 -17.69
CA ASN A 345 -13.49 -12.60 -16.66
C ASN A 345 -13.61 -12.08 -15.21
N GLN A 346 -13.36 -10.78 -14.96
CA GLN A 346 -13.56 -10.14 -13.66
C GLN A 346 -14.87 -9.33 -13.56
N MET A 347 -15.73 -9.39 -14.59
CA MET A 347 -16.99 -8.66 -14.60
C MET A 347 -18.15 -9.55 -14.11
N TRP A 348 -18.82 -9.08 -13.06
CA TRP A 348 -19.92 -9.71 -12.37
C TRP A 348 -21.15 -8.80 -12.41
N LEU A 349 -22.31 -9.40 -12.65
CA LEU A 349 -23.60 -8.75 -12.62
C LEU A 349 -24.35 -9.25 -11.39
N TYR A 350 -24.85 -8.32 -10.58
CA TYR A 350 -25.66 -8.66 -9.41
C TYR A 350 -27.10 -8.19 -9.62
N ASP A 351 -28.04 -9.11 -9.46
CA ASP A 351 -29.47 -8.81 -9.39
C ASP A 351 -29.91 -8.86 -7.91
N PRO A 352 -30.22 -7.71 -7.27
CA PRO A 352 -30.60 -7.67 -5.87
C PRO A 352 -32.00 -8.24 -5.60
N HIS A 353 -32.87 -8.34 -6.62
CA HIS A 353 -34.22 -8.91 -6.49
C HIS A 353 -34.19 -10.45 -6.56
N LEU A 354 -33.35 -10.99 -7.44
CA LEU A 354 -33.15 -12.44 -7.57
C LEU A 354 -32.07 -12.97 -6.63
N HIS A 355 -31.29 -12.08 -6.02
CA HIS A 355 -30.06 -12.39 -5.29
C HIS A 355 -29.09 -13.20 -6.14
N ALA A 356 -29.00 -12.95 -7.45
CA ALA A 356 -28.16 -13.75 -8.34
C ALA A 356 -26.88 -13.00 -8.69
N ILE A 357 -25.73 -13.65 -8.52
CA ILE A 357 -24.43 -13.17 -9.04
C ILE A 357 -24.13 -13.95 -10.32
N GLN A 358 -24.11 -13.27 -11.46
CA GLN A 358 -23.82 -13.83 -12.77
C GLN A 358 -22.49 -13.32 -13.31
N GLN A 359 -21.67 -14.19 -13.89
CA GLN A 359 -20.46 -13.75 -14.58
C GLN A 359 -20.80 -13.25 -16.00
N ALA A 360 -20.34 -12.05 -16.34
CA ALA A 360 -20.85 -11.29 -17.47
C ALA A 360 -20.55 -11.94 -18.83
N SER A 361 -19.40 -12.59 -19.02
CA SER A 361 -18.99 -13.19 -20.31
C SER A 361 -19.64 -14.56 -20.57
N SER A 362 -19.64 -15.43 -19.58
CA SER A 362 -20.13 -16.81 -19.64
C SER A 362 -21.63 -16.95 -19.41
N LYS A 363 -22.25 -15.91 -18.83
CA LYS A 363 -23.66 -15.88 -18.42
C LYS A 363 -24.03 -16.98 -17.41
N ARG A 364 -23.04 -17.54 -16.72
CA ARG A 364 -23.24 -18.53 -15.66
C ARG A 364 -23.42 -17.86 -14.31
N CYS A 365 -24.21 -18.47 -13.44
CA CYS A 365 -24.46 -18.00 -12.09
C CYS A 365 -23.52 -18.69 -11.10
N MET A 366 -23.07 -17.92 -10.11
CA MET A 366 -22.32 -18.41 -8.97
C MET A 366 -23.24 -19.27 -8.10
N GLU A 367 -22.83 -20.50 -7.81
CA GLU A 367 -23.61 -21.46 -7.05
C GLU A 367 -22.75 -22.12 -5.94
N LEU A 368 -23.35 -22.29 -4.76
CA LEU A 368 -22.75 -23.07 -3.69
C LEU A 368 -22.82 -24.58 -4.01
N SER A 369 -21.71 -25.31 -3.88
CA SER A 369 -21.71 -26.77 -4.05
C SER A 369 -22.55 -27.47 -2.98
N ALA A 370 -23.05 -28.67 -3.30
CA ALA A 370 -23.91 -29.44 -2.38
C ALA A 370 -23.25 -29.78 -1.04
N ASP A 371 -21.92 -29.94 -1.02
CA ASP A 371 -21.11 -30.22 0.16
C ASP A 371 -20.65 -28.95 0.89
N LYS A 372 -21.04 -27.76 0.40
CA LYS A 372 -20.63 -26.44 0.87
C LYS A 372 -19.12 -26.18 0.86
N GLN A 373 -18.34 -26.98 0.12
CA GLN A 373 -16.87 -26.87 0.12
C GLN A 373 -16.32 -25.92 -0.95
N ARG A 374 -17.07 -25.62 -2.00
CA ARG A 374 -16.59 -24.77 -3.10
C ARG A 374 -17.70 -24.01 -3.83
N ILE A 375 -17.28 -23.03 -4.63
CA ILE A 375 -18.11 -22.36 -5.62
C ILE A 375 -18.10 -23.13 -6.92
N ILE A 376 -19.25 -23.24 -7.57
CA ILE A 376 -19.39 -23.75 -8.94
C ILE A 376 -20.09 -22.70 -9.82
N MET A 377 -19.73 -22.68 -11.11
CA MET A 377 -20.38 -21.82 -12.10
C MET A 377 -21.33 -22.65 -12.95
N ALA A 378 -22.63 -22.47 -12.72
CA ALA A 378 -23.70 -23.26 -13.31
C ALA A 378 -24.63 -22.42 -14.19
N GLN A 379 -25.51 -23.10 -14.94
CA GLN A 379 -26.58 -22.41 -15.66
C GLN A 379 -27.54 -21.77 -14.65
N CYS A 380 -27.86 -20.49 -14.86
CA CYS A 380 -28.78 -19.76 -13.99
C CYS A 380 -30.17 -20.41 -14.02
N ASN A 381 -30.63 -20.88 -12.86
CA ASN A 381 -31.88 -21.61 -12.71
C ASN A 381 -32.72 -21.16 -11.49
N GLY A 382 -32.21 -20.20 -10.71
CA GLY A 382 -32.92 -19.66 -9.55
C GLY A 382 -32.92 -20.58 -8.31
N SER A 383 -32.10 -21.63 -8.32
CA SER A 383 -31.84 -22.50 -7.16
C SER A 383 -31.49 -21.68 -5.92
N SER A 384 -31.88 -22.16 -4.74
CA SER A 384 -31.52 -21.54 -3.47
C SER A 384 -30.00 -21.37 -3.30
N ARG A 385 -29.21 -22.31 -3.83
CA ARG A 385 -27.73 -22.26 -3.81
C ARG A 385 -27.14 -21.20 -4.75
N GLN A 386 -27.92 -20.65 -5.67
CA GLN A 386 -27.53 -19.53 -6.54
C GLN A 386 -27.90 -18.17 -5.95
N LYS A 387 -28.54 -18.14 -4.78
CA LYS A 387 -28.94 -16.90 -4.12
C LYS A 387 -27.85 -16.42 -3.18
N TRP A 388 -27.29 -15.26 -3.49
CA TRP A 388 -26.25 -14.56 -2.75
C TRP A 388 -26.74 -13.19 -2.30
N LEU A 389 -26.71 -12.95 -1.00
CA LEU A 389 -26.94 -11.62 -0.43
C LEU A 389 -25.61 -10.88 -0.39
N VAL A 390 -25.51 -9.78 -1.13
CA VAL A 390 -24.42 -8.81 -1.00
C VAL A 390 -24.82 -7.80 0.06
N GLN A 391 -24.10 -7.77 1.18
CA GLN A 391 -24.42 -6.87 2.29
C GLN A 391 -24.30 -5.40 1.89
N ASN A 392 -25.17 -4.55 2.45
CA ASN A 392 -25.19 -3.10 2.22
C ASN A 392 -25.21 -2.71 0.74
N TYR A 393 -25.87 -3.51 -0.11
CA TYR A 393 -26.04 -3.20 -1.52
C TYR A 393 -27.01 -2.02 -1.71
N ASP A 394 -26.60 -1.03 -2.50
CA ASP A 394 -27.29 0.21 -2.78
C ASP A 394 -27.25 0.48 -4.29
N GLU A 395 -28.35 0.11 -4.96
CA GLU A 395 -28.55 0.29 -6.39
C GLU A 395 -28.59 1.78 -6.81
N THR A 396 -28.90 2.70 -5.89
CA THR A 396 -28.99 4.13 -6.22
C THR A 396 -27.62 4.71 -6.62
N LYS A 397 -26.52 4.09 -6.16
CA LYS A 397 -25.15 4.48 -6.52
C LYS A 397 -24.78 4.23 -7.97
N LEU A 398 -25.52 3.39 -8.71
CA LEU A 398 -25.35 3.22 -10.16
C LEU A 398 -25.85 4.44 -10.94
N ILE A 399 -26.91 5.10 -10.46
CA ILE A 399 -27.58 6.20 -11.16
C ILE A 399 -26.72 7.48 -11.13
N TYR A 400 -25.95 7.71 -10.06
CA TYR A 400 -25.05 8.86 -9.94
C TYR A 400 -23.71 8.70 -10.68
N ALA A 401 -23.49 7.60 -11.41
CA ALA A 401 -22.25 7.38 -12.17
C ALA A 401 -22.34 7.86 -13.64
N THR A 402 -23.52 8.27 -14.10
CA THR A 402 -23.80 8.70 -15.49
C THR A 402 -24.09 10.20 -15.64
N SER A 403 -23.86 10.98 -14.57
CA SER A 403 -23.86 12.45 -14.56
C SER A 403 -22.47 12.98 -14.29
#